data_AF-A0A2S7TZZ1-F1
#
_entry.id   AF-A0A2S7TZZ1-F1
#
_cell.length_a   1.000
_cell.length_b   1.000
_cell.length_c   1.000
_cell.angle_alpha   90.00
_cell.angle_beta   90.00
_cell.angle_gamma   90.00
#
_symmetry.space_group_name_H-M   'P 1'
#
loop_
_entity.id
_entity.type
_entity.pdbx_description
1 polymer ?
#
loop_
_entity_poly.entity_id
_entity_poly.type
_entity_poly.pdbx_seq_one_letter_code
_entity_poly.pdbx_strand_id
1 'polypeptide(L)'
;MLLRTITLLLFMALSPLSNGARSSLQQIQVETFEKMRSMERYQMKIAEKHFLSGNFKVALAEYEKFLTLYEKSPGAPYAQLMWSYSMMKLKKPKSALRGGFQSVIDYWPMSHEATIAAYCMGDS
;
A
#
# COMPACT_ATOMS: atom_id res chain seq x y z
N MET A 1 -20.21 -41.48 -17.74
CA MET A 1 -19.92 -40.06 -18.08
C MET A 1 -20.13 -39.09 -16.91
N LEU A 2 -21.01 -39.36 -15.93
CA LEU A 2 -21.23 -38.46 -14.77
C LEU A 2 -20.07 -38.36 -13.75
N LEU A 3 -19.22 -39.38 -13.62
CA LEU A 3 -18.16 -39.38 -12.59
C LEU A 3 -16.96 -38.48 -12.95
N ARG A 4 -16.75 -38.23 -14.25
CA ARG A 4 -15.68 -37.36 -14.78
C ARG A 4 -16.03 -35.86 -14.71
N THR A 5 -17.32 -35.52 -14.68
CA THR A 5 -17.77 -34.11 -14.57
C THR A 5 -17.75 -33.61 -13.14
N ILE A 6 -17.97 -34.49 -12.15
CA ILE A 6 -17.90 -34.14 -10.72
C ILE A 6 -16.47 -33.82 -10.29
N THR A 7 -15.48 -34.52 -10.85
CA THR A 7 -14.05 -34.27 -10.57
C THR A 7 -13.56 -32.94 -11.14
N LEU A 8 -14.16 -32.45 -12.24
CA LEU A 8 -13.81 -31.16 -12.82
C LEU A 8 -14.38 -29.97 -12.01
N LEU A 9 -15.55 -30.13 -11.40
CA LEU A 9 -16.19 -29.11 -10.56
C LEU A 9 -15.53 -28.97 -9.19
N LEU A 10 -14.93 -30.04 -8.66
CA LEU A 10 -14.24 -30.01 -7.37
C LEU A 10 -12.90 -29.24 -7.42
N PHE A 11 -12.29 -29.09 -8.60
CA PHE A 11 -11.01 -28.38 -8.77
C PHE A 11 -11.16 -26.85 -8.87
N MET A 12 -12.36 -26.34 -9.19
CA MET A 12 -12.62 -24.89 -9.27
C MET A 12 -12.91 -24.23 -7.91
N ALA A 13 -13.25 -25.01 -6.89
CA ALA A 13 -13.63 -24.50 -5.57
C ALA A 13 -12.43 -24.20 -4.65
N LEU A 14 -11.20 -24.53 -5.07
CA LEU A 14 -9.98 -24.31 -4.30
C LEU A 14 -9.10 -23.22 -4.94
N SER A 15 -9.68 -22.12 -5.41
CA SER A 15 -8.87 -20.91 -5.56
C SER A 15 -8.58 -20.41 -4.14
N PRO A 16 -7.30 -20.31 -3.72
CA PRO A 16 -7.01 -19.67 -2.45
C PRO A 16 -7.58 -18.26 -2.53
N LEU A 17 -8.43 -17.89 -1.56
CA LEU A 17 -8.64 -16.48 -1.26
C LEU A 17 -7.27 -15.96 -0.84
N SER A 18 -6.48 -15.48 -1.80
CA SER A 18 -5.31 -14.68 -1.54
C SER A 18 -5.80 -13.32 -1.05
N ASN A 19 -6.29 -13.28 0.19
CA ASN A 19 -6.24 -12.06 0.97
C ASN A 19 -4.74 -11.75 1.09
N GLY A 20 -4.22 -10.93 0.17
CA GLY A 20 -2.83 -10.54 0.15
C GLY A 20 -2.50 -9.87 1.48
N ALA A 21 -1.92 -10.62 2.41
CA ALA A 21 -1.40 -10.05 3.64
C ALA A 21 -0.32 -9.03 3.24
N ARG A 22 -0.36 -7.86 3.88
CA ARG A 22 0.71 -6.87 3.68
C ARG A 22 2.02 -7.48 4.12
N SER A 23 3.07 -7.28 3.31
CA SER A 23 4.41 -7.49 3.82
C SER A 23 4.65 -6.57 5.02
N SER A 24 5.57 -6.94 5.90
CA SER A 24 5.98 -6.09 7.02
C SER A 24 6.37 -4.67 6.56
N LEU A 25 6.96 -4.55 5.37
CA LEU A 25 7.35 -3.28 4.74
C LEU A 25 6.16 -2.40 4.31
N GLN A 26 4.96 -2.96 4.23
CA GLN A 26 3.75 -2.26 3.79
C GLN A 26 2.77 -2.03 4.94
N GLN A 27 3.18 -2.27 6.18
CA GLN A 27 2.34 -2.04 7.36
C GLN A 27 2.77 -0.76 8.07
N ILE A 28 1.80 0.09 8.40
CA ILE A 28 2.06 1.25 9.26
C ILE A 28 2.45 0.78 10.66
N GLN A 29 3.45 1.42 11.26
CA GLN A 29 3.80 1.14 12.65
C GLN A 29 2.63 1.43 13.59
N VAL A 30 2.43 0.55 14.57
CA VAL A 30 1.35 0.67 15.56
C VAL A 30 1.42 2.02 16.28
N GLU A 31 2.61 2.42 16.71
CA GLU A 31 2.85 3.70 17.39
C GLU A 31 2.47 4.91 16.53
N THR A 32 2.77 4.85 15.23
CA THR A 32 2.37 5.91 14.28
C THR A 32 0.85 5.96 14.15
N PHE A 33 0.21 4.79 14.00
CA PHE A 33 -1.24 4.68 13.85
C PHE A 33 -2.02 5.16 15.08
N GLU A 34 -1.49 4.92 16.29
CA GLU A 34 -2.06 5.40 17.54
C GLU A 34 -2.05 6.93 17.63
N LYS A 35 -0.95 7.56 17.18
CA LYS A 35 -0.78 9.03 17.16
C LYS A 35 -1.66 9.74 16.13
N MET A 36 -2.17 9.03 15.12
CA MET A 36 -3.06 9.60 14.11
C MET A 36 -4.42 10.01 14.69
N ARG A 37 -5.07 11.00 14.08
CA ARG A 37 -6.46 11.34 14.41
C ARG A 37 -7.42 10.27 13.87
N SER A 38 -8.61 10.12 14.46
CA SER A 38 -9.59 9.12 14.00
C SER A 38 -9.98 9.28 12.54
N MET A 39 -10.13 10.52 12.05
CA MET A 39 -10.44 10.79 10.63
C MET A 39 -9.29 10.43 9.69
N GLU A 40 -8.04 10.63 10.13
CA GLU A 40 -6.85 10.22 9.39
C GLU A 40 -6.80 8.70 9.28
N ARG A 41 -6.97 7.99 10.39
CA ARG A 41 -7.02 6.51 10.39
C ARG A 41 -8.11 5.98 9.46
N TYR A 42 -9.28 6.62 9.47
CA TYR A 42 -10.38 6.22 8.60
C TYR A 42 -10.04 6.41 7.12
N GLN A 43 -9.54 7.58 6.73
CA GLN A 43 -9.12 7.86 5.36
C GLN A 43 -7.97 6.93 4.92
N MET A 44 -6.99 6.66 5.81
CA MET A 44 -5.91 5.72 5.54
C MET A 44 -6.45 4.32 5.23
N LYS A 45 -7.38 3.81 6.06
CA LYS A 45 -8.03 2.51 5.88
C LYS A 45 -8.78 2.39 4.54
N ILE A 46 -9.32 3.49 4.01
CA ILE A 46 -9.96 3.49 2.68
C ILE A 46 -8.91 3.22 1.59
N ALA A 47 -7.84 4.01 1.54
CA ALA A 47 -6.77 3.85 0.55
C ALA A 47 -6.17 2.43 0.59
N GLU A 48 -5.91 1.99 1.81
CA GLU A 48 -5.44 0.67 2.18
C GLU A 48 -6.34 -0.48 1.70
N LYS A 49 -7.65 -0.34 1.86
CA LYS A 49 -8.63 -1.32 1.36
C LYS A 49 -8.52 -1.46 -0.15
N HIS A 50 -8.44 -0.33 -0.87
CA HIS A 50 -8.28 -0.36 -2.32
C HIS A 50 -6.96 -0.99 -2.75
N PHE A 51 -5.86 -0.70 -2.04
CA PHE A 51 -4.56 -1.31 -2.32
C PHE A 51 -4.62 -2.83 -2.20
N LEU A 52 -5.20 -3.34 -1.11
CA LEU A 52 -5.36 -4.77 -0.86
C LEU A 52 -6.28 -5.46 -1.87
N SER A 53 -7.30 -4.76 -2.38
CA SER A 53 -8.17 -5.26 -3.44
C SER A 53 -7.54 -5.20 -4.84
N GLY A 54 -6.28 -4.78 -4.98
CA GLY A 54 -5.61 -4.62 -6.27
C GLY A 54 -6.08 -3.41 -7.09
N ASN A 55 -6.95 -2.56 -6.51
CA ASN A 55 -7.48 -1.36 -7.14
C ASN A 55 -6.48 -0.21 -7.05
N PHE A 56 -5.27 -0.41 -7.58
CA PHE A 56 -4.13 0.48 -7.35
C PHE A 56 -4.34 1.91 -7.85
N LYS A 57 -5.11 2.12 -8.91
CA LYS A 57 -5.46 3.47 -9.39
C LYS A 57 -6.32 4.24 -8.37
N VAL A 58 -7.25 3.54 -7.71
CA VAL A 58 -8.10 4.13 -6.68
C VAL A 58 -7.31 4.32 -5.38
N ALA A 59 -6.52 3.31 -4.98
CA ALA A 59 -5.62 3.41 -3.83
C ALA A 59 -4.70 4.64 -3.93
N LEU A 60 -4.12 4.84 -5.11
CA LEU A 60 -3.26 5.97 -5.41
C LEU A 60 -3.96 7.31 -5.18
N ALA A 61 -5.17 7.48 -5.72
CA ALA A 61 -5.98 8.70 -5.52
C ALA A 61 -6.36 8.92 -4.05
N GLU A 62 -6.67 7.86 -3.31
CA GLU A 62 -7.00 7.96 -1.88
C GLU A 62 -5.78 8.29 -1.00
N TYR A 63 -4.58 7.82 -1.38
CA TYR A 63 -3.33 8.25 -0.73
C TYR A 63 -2.99 9.71 -1.07
N GLU A 64 -3.17 10.15 -2.32
CA GLU A 64 -3.01 11.57 -2.70
C GLU A 64 -3.98 12.47 -1.92
N LYS A 65 -5.22 12.03 -1.76
CA LYS A 65 -6.21 12.71 -0.94
C LYS A 65 -5.78 12.77 0.53
N PHE A 66 -5.25 11.67 1.09
CA PHE A 66 -4.71 11.68 2.45
C PHE A 66 -3.60 12.72 2.59
N LEU A 67 -2.63 12.73 1.69
CA LEU A 67 -1.50 13.66 1.69
C LEU A 67 -1.96 15.12 1.55
N THR A 68 -2.98 15.38 0.73
CA THR A 68 -3.55 16.72 0.54
C THR A 68 -4.26 17.23 1.80
N LEU A 69 -5.02 16.36 2.49
CA LEU A 69 -5.81 16.75 3.66
C LEU A 69 -5.01 16.74 4.96
N TYR A 70 -3.99 15.89 5.04
CA TYR A 70 -3.31 15.52 6.28
C TYR A 70 -1.79 15.49 6.13
N GLU A 71 -1.21 16.43 5.38
CA GLU A 71 0.24 16.52 5.12
C GLU A 71 1.09 16.48 6.39
N LYS A 72 0.61 17.08 7.49
CA LYS A 72 1.31 17.09 8.80
C LYS A 72 0.98 15.90 9.70
N SER A 73 0.18 14.94 9.23
CA SER A 73 -0.17 13.75 10.01
C SER A 73 1.07 12.88 10.23
N PRO A 74 1.20 12.22 11.39
CA PRO A 74 2.21 11.17 11.57
C PRO A 74 2.08 10.05 10.52
N GLY A 75 0.91 9.87 9.90
CA GLY A 75 0.70 8.89 8.82
C GLY A 75 1.12 9.34 7.42
N ALA A 76 1.55 10.60 7.22
CA ALA A 76 1.94 11.11 5.91
C ALA A 76 3.12 10.36 5.26
N PRO A 77 4.21 10.01 5.97
CA PRO A 77 5.30 9.20 5.41
C PRO A 77 4.80 7.87 4.86
N TYR A 78 3.90 7.20 5.59
CA TYR A 78 3.30 5.93 5.19
C TYR A 78 2.38 6.07 3.99
N ALA A 79 1.56 7.13 3.92
CA ALA A 79 0.76 7.40 2.74
C ALA A 79 1.62 7.61 1.49
N GLN A 80 2.71 8.37 1.58
CA GLN A 80 3.64 8.59 0.47
C GLN A 80 4.37 7.29 0.07
N LEU A 81 4.78 6.47 1.04
CA LEU A 81 5.36 5.16 0.78
C LEU A 81 4.38 4.25 0.02
N MET A 82 3.12 4.18 0.46
CA MET A 82 2.10 3.34 -0.17
C MET A 82 1.61 3.89 -1.51
N TRP A 83 1.66 5.21 -1.72
CA TRP A 83 1.51 5.82 -3.04
C TRP A 83 2.60 5.32 -3.99
N SER A 84 3.85 5.23 -3.51
CA SER A 84 5.00 4.72 -4.28
C SER A 84 4.80 3.25 -4.67
N TYR A 85 4.41 2.40 -3.72
CA TYR A 85 4.06 1.00 -4.02
C TYR A 85 2.91 0.90 -5.01
N SER A 86 1.90 1.77 -4.92
CA SER A 86 0.79 1.80 -5.89
C SER A 86 1.28 2.16 -7.29
N MET A 87 2.19 3.12 -7.43
CA MET A 87 2.85 3.45 -8.71
C MET A 87 3.66 2.27 -9.27
N MET A 88 4.38 1.53 -8.43
CA MET A 88 5.10 0.31 -8.84
C MET A 88 4.13 -0.74 -9.41
N LYS A 89 3.00 -0.98 -8.73
CA LYS A 89 1.95 -1.90 -9.20
C LYS A 89 1.29 -1.44 -10.50
N LEU A 90 1.23 -0.13 -10.73
CA LEU A 90 0.75 0.47 -11.98
C LEU A 90 1.81 0.53 -13.09
N LYS A 91 2.97 -0.12 -12.92
CA LYS A 91 4.10 -0.13 -13.87
C LYS A 91 4.63 1.27 -14.18
N LYS A 92 4.65 2.16 -13.17
CA LYS A 92 5.19 3.52 -13.25
C LYS A 92 6.42 3.70 -12.33
N PRO A 93 7.51 2.92 -12.50
CA PRO A 93 8.62 2.91 -11.56
C PRO A 93 9.36 4.25 -11.48
N LYS A 94 9.48 5.00 -12.59
CA LYS A 94 10.13 6.33 -12.57
C LYS A 94 9.43 7.31 -11.63
N SER A 95 8.10 7.34 -11.65
CA SER A 95 7.30 8.16 -10.74
C SER A 95 7.38 7.66 -9.31
N ALA A 96 7.33 6.34 -9.11
CA ALA A 96 7.48 5.74 -7.79
C ALA A 96 8.83 6.08 -7.14
N LEU A 97 9.94 5.97 -7.88
CA LEU A 97 11.28 6.24 -7.36
C LEU A 97 11.50 7.73 -7.09
N ARG A 98 11.24 8.60 -8.07
CA ARG A 98 11.56 10.03 -7.95
C ARG A 98 10.55 10.85 -7.17
N GLY A 99 9.26 10.60 -7.40
CA GLY A 99 8.17 11.37 -6.78
C GLY A 99 7.56 10.69 -5.57
N GLY A 100 7.94 9.44 -5.29
CA GLY A 100 7.39 8.62 -4.23
C GLY A 100 8.44 8.36 -3.14
N PHE A 101 9.25 7.31 -3.34
CA PHE A 101 10.24 6.85 -2.37
C PHE A 101 11.26 7.93 -2.00
N GLN A 102 11.82 8.65 -3.00
CA GLN A 102 12.75 9.74 -2.72
C GLN A 102 12.10 10.84 -1.86
N SER A 103 10.84 11.18 -2.12
CA SER A 103 10.13 12.17 -1.30
C SER A 103 9.93 11.71 0.14
N VAL A 104 9.78 10.41 0.39
CA VAL A 104 9.74 9.89 1.77
C VAL A 104 11.05 10.19 2.50
N ILE A 105 12.18 9.94 1.83
CA ILE A 105 13.52 10.16 2.35
C ILE A 105 13.77 11.65 2.57
N ASP A 106 13.40 12.49 1.60
CA ASP A 106 13.70 13.93 1.63
C ASP A 106 12.89 14.66 2.72
N TYR A 107 11.60 14.36 2.84
CA TYR A 107 10.71 15.09 3.75
C TYR A 107 10.60 14.47 5.14
N TRP A 108 10.80 13.15 5.26
CA TRP A 108 10.71 12.44 6.53
C TRP A 108 11.91 11.52 6.77
N PRO A 109 13.16 12.05 6.75
CA PRO A 109 14.38 11.25 6.79
C PRO A 109 14.52 10.37 8.04
N MET A 110 13.88 10.76 9.15
CA MET A 110 13.91 10.04 10.43
C MET A 110 12.74 9.05 10.61
N SER A 111 11.85 8.94 9.62
CA SER A 111 10.72 8.01 9.67
C SER A 111 11.17 6.57 9.38
N HIS A 112 10.41 5.60 9.89
CA HIS A 112 10.62 4.19 9.54
C HIS A 112 10.41 3.97 8.04
N GLU A 113 9.45 4.69 7.46
CA GLU A 113 9.13 4.66 6.05
C GLU A 113 10.30 5.16 5.18
N ALA A 114 11.14 6.08 5.65
CA ALA A 114 12.35 6.48 4.93
C ALA A 114 13.38 5.35 4.86
N THR A 115 13.49 4.52 5.91
CA THR A 115 14.35 3.32 5.87
C THR A 115 13.83 2.31 4.85
N ILE A 116 12.52 2.09 4.82
CA ILE A 116 11.88 1.21 3.82
C ILE A 116 12.04 1.78 2.41
N ALA A 117 11.83 3.09 2.23
CA ALA A 117 11.97 3.75 0.95
C ALA A 117 13.40 3.64 0.41
N ALA A 118 14.41 3.88 1.25
CA ALA A 118 15.81 3.71 0.89
C ALA A 118 16.12 2.27 0.47
N TYR A 119 15.59 1.28 1.21
CA TYR A 119 15.70 -0.13 0.82
C TYR A 119 15.08 -0.38 -0.56
N CYS A 120 13.86 0.09 -0.82
CA CYS A 120 13.19 -0.09 -2.12
C CYS A 120 13.90 0.63 -3.29
N MET A 121 14.62 1.72 -3.03
CA MET A 121 15.42 2.41 -4.03
C MET A 121 16.76 1.72 -4.33
N GLY A 122 17.29 0.95 -3.37
CA GLY A 122 18.47 0.10 -3.57
C GLY A 122 18.17 -1.29 -4.15
N ASP A 123 16.95 -1.79 -3.92
CA ASP A 123 16.44 -3.07 -4.44
C ASP A 123 15.86 -2.95 -5.87
N SER A 124 16.46 -2.10 -6.71
CA SER A 124 15.98 -1.80 -8.07
C SER A 124 16.73 -2.54 -9.17
#